data_AF-A0A924KRN4-F1
#
_entry.id   AF-A0A924KRN4-F1
#
_cell.length_a   1.000
_cell.length_b   1.000
_cell.length_c   1.000
_cell.angle_alpha   90.00
_cell.angle_beta   90.00
_cell.angle_gamma   90.00
#
_symmetry.space_group_name_H-M   'P 1'
#
loop_
_entity.id
_entity.type
_entity.pdbx_description
1 polymer ?
#
loop_
_entity_poly.entity_id
_entity_poly.type
_entity_poly.pdbx_seq_one_letter_code
_entity_poly.pdbx_strand_id
1 'polypeptide(L)' 'KEIARLENEITKAHAKLGNASFVERAPAAVVDQEKKRLVEFETSVSQLKVQLQKLKH' A
#
# COMPACT_ATOMS: atom_id res chain seq x y z
N LYS A 1 -3.58 15.07 5.79
CA LYS A 1 -4.25 14.25 4.74
C LYS A 1 -3.35 13.17 4.14
N GLU A 2 -2.08 13.06 4.54
CA GLU A 2 -1.14 12.10 3.97
C GLU A 2 -1.48 10.63 4.25
N ILE A 3 -1.92 10.30 5.47
CA ILE A 3 -2.39 8.95 5.83
C ILE A 3 -3.51 8.50 4.88
N ALA A 4 -4.53 9.34 4.67
CA ALA A 4 -5.65 9.04 3.78
C ALA A 4 -5.20 8.85 2.32
N ARG A 5 -4.18 9.59 1.87
CA ARG A 5 -3.60 9.41 0.53
C ARG A 5 -2.96 8.02 0.40
N LEU A 6 -2.15 7.64 1.38
CA LEU A 6 -1.50 6.33 1.41
C LEU A 6 -2.50 5.18 1.54
N GLU A 7 -3.56 5.32 2.35
CA GLU A 7 -4.63 4.31 2.47
C GLU A 7 -5.37 4.10 1.14
N ASN A 8 -5.61 5.17 0.37
CA ASN A 8 -6.17 5.05 -0.97
C ASN A 8 -5.24 4.32 -1.95
N GLU A 9 -3.93 4.58 -1.88
CA GLU A 9 -2.96 3.89 -2.73
C GLU A 9 -2.81 2.41 -2.34
N ILE A 10 -2.83 2.08 -1.05
CA ILE A 10 -2.88 0.71 -0.53
C ILE A 10 -4.10 -0.02 -1.09
N THR A 11 -5.28 0.62 -1.03
CA THR A 11 -6.52 0.03 -1.54
C THR A 11 -6.43 -0.29 -3.04
N LYS A 12 -5.84 0.61 -3.84
CA LYS A 12 -5.62 0.37 -5.28
C LYS A 12 -4.61 -0.76 -5.53
N ALA A 13 -3.52 -0.83 -4.76
CA ALA A 13 -2.53 -1.88 -4.89
C ALA A 13 -3.13 -3.25 -4.56
N HIS A 14 -3.90 -3.34 -3.47
CA HIS A 14 -4.67 -4.54 -3.11
C HIS A 14 -5.66 -4.93 -4.21
N ALA A 15 -6.39 -3.98 -4.80
CA ALA A 15 -7.33 -4.27 -5.88
C ALA A 15 -6.64 -4.84 -7.13
N LYS A 16 -5.45 -4.34 -7.49
CA LYS A 16 -4.66 -4.89 -8.60
C LYS A 16 -4.13 -6.28 -8.28
N LEU A 17 -3.52 -6.47 -7.12
CA LEU A 17 -2.90 -7.73 -6.72
C LEU A 17 -3.92 -8.84 -6.40
N GLY A 18 -5.13 -8.47 -5.99
CA GLY A 18 -6.25 -9.38 -5.81
C GLY A 18 -6.96 -9.76 -7.13
N ASN A 19 -6.69 -9.05 -8.22
CA ASN A 19 -7.22 -9.38 -9.53
C ASN A 19 -6.32 -10.43 -10.20
N ALA A 20 -6.77 -11.69 -10.21
CA ALA A 20 -6.04 -12.81 -10.82
C ALA A 20 -5.64 -12.54 -12.28
N SER A 21 -6.51 -11.93 -13.08
CA SER A 21 -6.21 -11.58 -14.48
C SER A 21 -5.06 -10.58 -14.59
N PHE A 22 -4.91 -9.66 -13.65
CA PHE A 22 -3.76 -8.76 -13.60
C PHE A 22 -2.49 -9.53 -13.23
N VAL A 23 -2.54 -10.37 -12.19
CA VAL A 23 -1.37 -11.13 -11.72
C VAL A 23 -0.88 -12.13 -12.76
N GLU A 24 -1.78 -12.77 -13.50
CA GLU A 24 -1.46 -13.75 -14.53
C GLU A 24 -0.94 -13.12 -15.82
N ARG A 25 -1.38 -11.90 -16.16
CA ARG A 25 -1.04 -11.23 -17.42
C ARG A 25 0.06 -10.19 -17.29
N ALA A 26 0.26 -9.62 -16.10
CA ALA A 26 1.29 -8.64 -15.86
C ALA A 26 2.68 -9.30 -15.75
N PRO A 27 3.76 -8.62 -16.17
CA PRO A 27 5.11 -9.11 -15.94
C PRO A 27 5.38 -9.32 -14.45
N ALA A 28 6.09 -10.39 -14.09
CA ALA A 28 6.42 -10.69 -12.69
C ALA A 28 7.10 -9.51 -11.98
N ALA A 29 7.98 -8.77 -12.68
CA ALA A 29 8.63 -7.57 -12.15
C ALA A 29 7.62 -6.47 -11.74
N VAL A 30 6.52 -6.31 -12.49
CA VAL A 30 5.47 -5.33 -12.16
C VAL A 30 4.66 -5.81 -10.96
N VAL A 31 4.32 -7.10 -10.90
CA VAL A 31 3.61 -7.68 -9.76
C VAL A 31 4.43 -7.57 -8.48
N ASP A 32 5.73 -7.89 -8.55
CA ASP A 32 6.64 -7.80 -7.40
C ASP A 32 6.88 -6.34 -6.99
N GLN A 33 6.97 -5.41 -7.95
CA GLN A 33 7.03 -3.99 -7.65
C GLN A 33 5.77 -3.50 -6.92
N GLU A 34 4.58 -3.88 -7.38
CA GLU A 34 3.32 -3.49 -6.72
C GLU A 34 3.20 -4.11 -5.32
N LYS A 35 3.63 -5.38 -5.13
CA LYS A 35 3.72 -6.01 -3.80
C LYS A 35 4.69 -5.28 -2.87
N LYS A 36 5.88 -4.93 -3.36
CA LYS A 36 6.87 -4.18 -2.57
C LYS A 36 6.31 -2.82 -2.17
N ARG A 37 5.70 -2.12 -3.13
CA ARG A 37 5.10 -0.80 -2.92
C ARG A 37 3.94 -0.86 -1.92
N LEU A 38 3.14 -1.92 -1.94
CA LEU A 38 2.10 -2.16 -0.96
C LEU A 38 2.69 -2.24 0.47
N VAL A 39 3.72 -3.07 0.67
CA VAL A 39 4.40 -3.21 1.98
C VAL A 39 5.00 -1.88 2.45
N GLU A 40 5.62 -1.11 1.55
CA GLU A 40 6.18 0.21 1.86
C GLU A 40 5.09 1.20 2.32
N PHE A 41 3.94 1.20 1.65
CA PHE A 41 2.82 2.05 2.04
C PHE A 41 2.19 1.65 3.37
N GLU A 42 1.98 0.36 3.60
CA GLU A 42 1.45 -0.16 4.86
C GLU A 42 2.38 0.20 6.03
N THR A 43 3.69 0.06 5.83
CA THR A 43 4.71 0.46 6.80
C THR A 43 4.66 1.96 7.09
N SER A 44 4.58 2.79 6.05
CA SER A 44 4.50 4.26 6.17
C SER A 44 3.24 4.70 6.91
N VAL A 45 2.09 4.11 6.60
CA VAL A 45 0.82 4.39 7.30
C VAL A 45 0.91 4.01 8.77
N SER A 46 1.47 2.84 9.08
CA SER A 46 1.65 2.38 10.46
C SER A 46 2.51 3.37 11.26
N GLN A 47 3.67 3.77 10.72
CA GLN A 47 4.56 4.74 11.36
C GLN A 47 3.89 6.10 11.57
N LEU A 48 3.19 6.62 10.56
CA LEU A 48 2.47 7.89 10.66
C LEU A 48 1.33 7.84 11.69
N LYS A 49 0.59 6.72 11.75
CA LYS A 49 -0.46 6.52 12.77
C LYS A 49 0.13 6.50 14.19
N VAL A 50 1.25 5.82 14.39
CA VAL A 50 1.96 5.79 15.68
C VAL A 50 2.45 7.19 16.07
N GLN A 51 3.06 7.93 15.15
CA GLN A 51 3.50 9.31 15.42
C GLN A 51 2.32 10.22 15.77
N LEU A 52 1.21 10.10 15.04
CA LEU A 52 0.00 10.89 15.30
C LEU A 52 -0.61 10.56 16.67
N GLN A 53 -0.57 9.30 17.10
CA GLN A 53 -1.03 8.92 18.44
C GLN A 53 -0.16 9.54 19.54
N LYS A 54 1.17 9.56 19.36
CA LYS A 54 2.10 10.19 20.33
C LYS A 54 1.89 11.70 20.47
N LEU A 55 1.48 12.39 19.40
CA LEU A 55 1.20 13.84 19.44
C LEU A 55 -0.17 14.18 20.04
N LYS A 56 -1.05 13.19 20.21
CA LYS A 56 -2.38 13.35 20.82
C LYS A 56 -2.40 13.01 22.31
N HIS A 57 -1.25 12.66 22.90
CA HIS A 57 -1.04 12.51 24.33
C HIS A 57 -0.18 13.67 24.82
#